data_AF-A0AAD0SNW4-F1
#
_entry.id   AF-A0AAD0SNW4-F1
#
_cell.length_a   1.000
_cell.length_b   1.000
_cell.length_c   1.000
_cell.angle_alpha   90.00
_cell.angle_beta   90.00
_cell.angle_gamma   90.00
#
_symmetry.space_group_name_H-M   'P 1'
#
loop_
_entity.id
_entity.type
_entity.pdbx_description
1 polymer ?
#
loop_
_entity_poly.entity_id
_entity_poly.type
_entity_poly.pdbx_seq_one_letter_code
_entity_poly.pdbx_strand_id
1 'polypeptide(L)'
;MSDIFRKAYDWAKTHSFEPIQIEYASKLALKMLDDSCQMTSHDREVFFNVYDAICDRADINLDDDVNQLIMLARDRNTIYSKPEFATIVHACKEEIIPTMIREDMKAFKAMVRKNLGMN
;
A
#
# COMPACT_ATOMS: atom_id res chain seq x y z
N MET A 1 9.61 -2.30 -16.37
CA MET A 1 8.71 -2.68 -15.27
C MET A 1 8.65 -4.19 -15.25
N SER A 2 9.01 -4.84 -14.14
CA SER A 2 8.92 -6.31 -14.03
C SER A 2 7.48 -6.76 -14.30
N ASP A 3 7.29 -7.90 -14.97
CA ASP A 3 5.96 -8.40 -15.38
C ASP A 3 5.01 -8.54 -14.17
N ILE A 4 5.55 -8.84 -12.99
CA ILE A 4 4.80 -8.99 -11.74
C ILE A 4 4.19 -7.67 -11.23
N PHE A 5 4.82 -6.52 -11.46
CA PHE A 5 4.33 -5.22 -10.98
C PHE A 5 3.12 -4.76 -11.78
N ARG A 6 3.20 -4.89 -13.11
CA ARG A 6 2.05 -4.66 -13.99
C ARG A 6 0.90 -5.63 -13.65
N LYS A 7 1.21 -6.91 -13.46
CA LYS A 7 0.21 -7.91 -13.03
C LYS A 7 -0.46 -7.52 -11.71
N ALA A 8 0.30 -6.99 -10.75
CA ALA A 8 -0.22 -6.50 -9.48
C ALA A 8 -1.22 -5.36 -9.66
N TYR A 9 -0.88 -4.37 -10.48
CA TYR A 9 -1.75 -3.26 -10.81
C TYR A 9 -3.03 -3.74 -11.53
N ASP A 10 -2.88 -4.48 -12.63
CA ASP A 10 -4.00 -4.92 -13.48
C ASP A 10 -4.99 -5.80 -12.71
N TRP A 11 -4.49 -6.72 -11.89
CA TRP A 11 -5.33 -7.54 -11.03
C TRP A 11 -6.10 -6.67 -10.01
N ALA A 12 -5.42 -5.76 -9.32
CA ALA A 12 -6.07 -4.92 -8.31
C ALA A 12 -7.10 -3.94 -8.90
N LYS A 13 -6.94 -3.52 -10.16
CA LYS A 13 -7.95 -2.69 -10.86
C LYS A 13 -9.31 -3.39 -11.01
N THR A 14 -9.32 -4.73 -11.02
CA THR A 14 -10.52 -5.54 -11.30
C THR A 14 -10.97 -6.40 -10.13
N HIS A 15 -10.13 -6.55 -9.10
CA HIS A 15 -10.45 -7.34 -7.91
C HIS A 15 -11.53 -6.66 -7.06
N SER A 16 -12.54 -7.42 -6.60
CA SER A 16 -13.57 -6.90 -5.70
C SER A 16 -13.06 -6.88 -4.26
N PHE A 17 -12.35 -5.83 -3.87
CA PHE A 17 -11.87 -5.66 -2.49
C PHE A 17 -13.02 -5.42 -1.51
N GLU A 18 -12.92 -6.02 -0.34
CA GLU A 18 -13.74 -5.65 0.81
C GLU A 18 -13.25 -4.32 1.42
N PRO A 19 -14.11 -3.54 2.09
CA PRO A 19 -13.72 -2.26 2.70
C PRO A 19 -12.49 -2.37 3.60
N ILE A 20 -12.42 -3.44 4.40
CA ILE A 20 -11.27 -3.71 5.27
C ILE A 20 -9.99 -3.92 4.46
N GLN A 21 -10.05 -4.56 3.30
CA GLN A 21 -8.86 -4.82 2.47
C GLN A 21 -8.33 -3.51 1.85
N ILE A 22 -9.23 -2.57 1.50
CA ILE A 22 -8.87 -1.24 1.01
C ILE A 22 -8.17 -0.43 2.12
N GLU A 23 -8.69 -0.48 3.34
CA GLU A 23 -8.07 0.14 4.52
C GLU A 23 -6.66 -0.43 4.76
N TYR A 24 -6.50 -1.75 4.69
CA TYR A 24 -5.21 -2.40 4.87
C TYR A 24 -4.22 -2.11 3.73
N ALA A 25 -4.68 -1.91 2.49
CA ALA A 25 -3.84 -1.44 1.40
C ALA A 25 -3.26 -0.06 1.70
N SER A 26 -4.10 0.86 2.19
CA SER A 26 -3.71 2.23 2.56
C SER A 26 -2.73 2.24 3.74
N LYS A 27 -3.04 1.52 4.82
CA LYS A 27 -2.15 1.42 5.99
C LYS A 27 -0.82 0.75 5.66
N LEU A 28 -0.82 -0.25 4.77
CA LEU A 28 0.42 -0.86 4.30
C LEU A 28 1.23 0.12 3.46
N ALA A 29 0.59 0.90 2.58
CA ALA A 29 1.26 1.95 1.82
C ALA A 29 1.92 3.01 2.72
N LEU A 30 1.22 3.50 3.74
CA LEU A 30 1.81 4.38 4.77
C LEU A 30 3.03 3.73 5.42
N LYS A 31 2.90 2.46 5.84
CA LYS A 31 4.01 1.74 6.48
C LYS A 31 5.23 1.61 5.56
N MET A 32 5.02 1.44 4.24
CA MET A 32 6.10 1.28 3.27
C MET A 32 6.86 2.58 2.97
N LEU A 33 6.21 3.73 3.15
CA LEU A 33 6.83 5.05 3.00
C LEU A 33 7.77 5.42 4.14
N ASP A 34 7.62 4.75 5.29
CA ASP A 34 8.52 4.89 6.46
C ASP A 34 9.80 4.06 6.23
N ASP A 35 10.95 4.71 6.40
CA ASP A 35 12.27 4.09 6.17
C ASP A 35 12.57 2.93 7.12
N SER A 36 11.86 2.86 8.26
CA SER A 36 11.95 1.76 9.22
C SER A 36 11.35 0.44 8.69
N CYS A 37 10.65 0.45 7.55
CA CYS A 37 9.98 -0.72 7.01
C CYS A 37 10.96 -1.82 6.56
N GLN A 38 10.81 -3.03 7.11
CA GLN A 38 11.69 -4.17 6.80
C GLN A 38 11.28 -4.95 5.54
N MET A 39 10.33 -4.43 4.76
CA MET A 39 9.86 -5.11 3.56
C MET A 39 10.86 -4.90 2.41
N THR A 40 11.11 -5.96 1.64
CA THR A 40 12.05 -5.91 0.51
C THR A 40 11.59 -4.91 -0.54
N SER A 41 12.52 -4.35 -1.31
CA SER A 41 12.18 -3.42 -2.40
C SER A 41 11.19 -4.02 -3.40
N HIS A 42 11.34 -5.32 -3.70
CA HIS A 42 10.43 -6.05 -4.57
C HIS A 42 9.01 -6.11 -4.02
N ASP A 43 8.84 -6.52 -2.76
CA ASP A 43 7.53 -6.56 -2.13
C ASP A 43 6.93 -5.15 -2.04
N ARG A 44 7.73 -4.13 -1.69
CA ARG A 44 7.26 -2.74 -1.65
C ARG A 44 6.67 -2.32 -2.99
N GLU A 45 7.38 -2.57 -4.07
CA GLU A 45 6.93 -2.22 -5.42
C GLU A 45 5.65 -2.98 -5.80
N VAL A 46 5.54 -4.28 -5.48
CA VAL A 46 4.29 -5.05 -5.67
C VAL A 46 3.10 -4.41 -4.94
N PHE A 47 3.23 -4.17 -3.63
CA PHE A 47 2.12 -3.65 -2.82
C PHE A 47 1.78 -2.20 -3.17
N PHE A 48 2.76 -1.41 -3.61
CA PHE A 48 2.52 -0.07 -4.12
C PHE A 48 1.73 -0.09 -5.44
N ASN A 49 2.02 -1.01 -6.35
CA ASN A 49 1.21 -1.18 -7.57
C ASN A 49 -0.23 -1.60 -7.27
N VAL A 50 -0.44 -2.45 -6.26
CA VAL A 50 -1.79 -2.79 -5.77
C VAL A 50 -2.51 -1.53 -5.24
N TYR A 51 -1.83 -0.75 -4.41
CA TYR A 51 -2.40 0.48 -3.85
C TYR A 51 -2.71 1.53 -4.93
N ASP A 52 -1.82 1.73 -5.91
CA ASP A 52 -2.05 2.65 -7.02
C ASP A 52 -3.27 2.25 -7.85
N ALA A 53 -3.42 0.95 -8.11
CA ALA A 53 -4.60 0.45 -8.81
C ALA A 53 -5.90 0.73 -8.06
N ILE A 54 -5.90 0.62 -6.72
CA ILE A 54 -7.04 0.98 -5.88
C ILE A 54 -7.29 2.49 -5.94
N CYS A 55 -6.25 3.34 -5.88
CA CYS A 55 -6.39 4.80 -5.97
C CYS A 55 -6.96 5.25 -7.32
N ASP A 56 -6.58 4.58 -8.40
CA ASP A 56 -6.99 4.97 -9.74
C ASP A 56 -8.40 4.44 -10.11
N ARG A 57 -9.10 3.76 -9.18
CA ARG A 57 -10.46 3.24 -9.39
C ARG A 57 -11.51 4.29 -9.06
N ALA A 58 -12.41 4.56 -10.01
CA ALA A 58 -13.48 5.54 -9.83
C ALA A 58 -14.59 5.06 -8.86
N ASP A 59 -14.67 3.76 -8.60
CA ASP A 59 -15.67 3.15 -7.71
C ASP A 59 -15.22 3.07 -6.25
N ILE A 60 -13.98 3.46 -5.94
CA ILE A 60 -13.44 3.47 -4.58
C ILE A 60 -13.16 4.92 -4.16
N ASN A 61 -13.66 5.30 -2.98
CA ASN A 61 -13.37 6.61 -2.39
C ASN A 61 -12.30 6.47 -1.30
N LEU A 62 -11.20 7.22 -1.45
CA LEU A 62 -10.05 7.26 -0.53
C LEU A 62 -9.79 8.69 -0.02
N ASP A 63 -10.86 9.41 0.35
CA ASP A 63 -10.77 10.81 0.80
C ASP A 63 -10.53 10.95 2.31
N ASP A 64 -9.68 10.09 2.86
CA ASP A 64 -9.25 10.16 4.26
C ASP A 64 -7.85 10.75 4.40
N ASP A 65 -7.56 11.31 5.58
CA ASP A 65 -6.29 11.99 5.88
C ASP A 65 -5.06 11.11 5.62
N VAL A 66 -5.19 9.79 5.82
CA VAL A 66 -4.08 8.84 5.61
C VAL A 66 -3.76 8.71 4.13
N ASN A 67 -4.80 8.54 3.30
CA ASN A 67 -4.65 8.48 1.85
C ASN A 67 -4.16 9.81 1.27
N GLN A 68 -4.65 10.95 1.77
CA GLN A 68 -4.13 12.25 1.38
C GLN A 68 -2.64 12.40 1.72
N LEU A 69 -2.21 12.00 2.93
CA LEU A 69 -0.80 12.00 3.31
C LEU A 69 0.04 11.09 2.40
N ILE A 70 -0.42 9.88 2.11
CA ILE A 70 0.30 8.95 1.22
C ILE A 70 0.45 9.57 -0.17
N MET A 71 -0.62 10.14 -0.74
CA MET A 71 -0.59 10.78 -2.06
C MET A 71 0.36 11.98 -2.12
N LEU A 72 0.47 12.76 -1.03
CA LEU A 72 1.41 13.89 -0.95
C LEU A 72 2.85 13.43 -0.76
N ALA A 73 3.07 12.51 0.18
CA ALA A 73 4.40 12.05 0.59
C ALA A 73 5.05 11.10 -0.42
N ARG A 74 4.27 10.40 -1.24
CA ARG A 74 4.80 9.40 -2.16
C ARG A 74 5.28 10.02 -3.47
N ASP A 75 6.45 9.56 -3.93
CA ASP A 75 6.82 9.66 -5.34
C ASP A 75 6.41 8.35 -6.03
N ARG A 76 5.42 8.39 -6.94
CA ARG A 76 4.92 7.21 -7.66
C ARG A 76 6.00 6.54 -8.54
N ASN A 77 7.10 7.23 -8.85
CA ASN A 77 8.21 6.67 -9.62
C ASN A 77 9.23 5.92 -8.74
N THR A 78 9.05 5.93 -7.41
CA THR A 78 9.97 5.29 -6.47
C THR A 78 9.20 4.49 -5.41
N ILE A 79 9.95 3.75 -4.60
CA ILE A 79 9.42 3.04 -3.42
C ILE A 79 9.62 3.83 -2.11
N TYR A 80 10.05 5.09 -2.20
CA TYR A 80 10.40 5.94 -1.07
C TYR A 80 9.43 7.10 -0.93
N SER A 81 9.36 7.65 0.29
CA SER A 81 8.73 8.95 0.52
C SER A 81 9.64 10.08 0.06
N LYS A 82 9.03 11.22 -0.27
CA LYS A 82 9.74 12.47 -0.44
C LYS A 82 10.33 12.90 0.91
N PRO A 83 11.62 13.29 0.99
CA PRO A 83 12.31 13.52 2.25
C PRO A 83 11.61 14.52 3.20
N GLU A 84 10.95 15.53 2.65
CA GLU A 84 10.24 16.56 3.41
C GLU A 84 9.02 16.03 4.18
N PHE A 85 8.50 14.86 3.83
CA PHE A 85 7.38 14.21 4.53
C PHE A 85 7.82 13.09 5.49
N ALA A 86 9.11 12.73 5.53
CA ALA A 86 9.60 11.56 6.28
C ALA A 86 9.19 11.59 7.77
N THR A 87 9.33 12.75 8.43
CA THR A 87 8.94 12.91 9.85
C THR A 87 7.43 12.77 10.06
N ILE A 88 6.62 13.30 9.14
CA ILE A 88 5.16 13.24 9.23
C ILE A 88 4.66 11.82 8.99
N VAL A 89 5.19 11.15 7.97
CA VAL A 89 4.92 9.74 7.67
C VAL A 89 5.27 8.86 8.88
N HIS A 90 6.44 9.06 9.48
CA HIS A 90 6.86 8.31 10.65
C HIS A 90 5.89 8.48 11.82
N ALA A 91 5.54 9.71 12.16
CA ALA A 91 4.61 10.01 13.25
C ALA A 91 3.22 9.40 13.01
N CYS A 92 2.66 9.58 11.81
CA CYS A 92 1.36 9.04 11.43
C CYS A 92 1.35 7.49 11.47
N LYS A 93 2.45 6.87 11.03
CA LYS A 93 2.65 5.41 11.10
C LYS A 93 2.67 4.92 12.56
N GLU A 94 3.36 5.61 13.47
CA GLU A 94 3.41 5.22 14.89
C GLU A 94 2.04 5.31 15.57
N GLU A 95 1.15 6.19 15.10
CA GLU A 95 -0.23 6.29 15.59
C GLU A 95 -1.13 5.16 15.04
N ILE A 96 -1.08 4.94 13.71
CA ILE A 96 -2.05 4.07 13.03
C ILE A 96 -1.68 2.59 13.13
N ILE A 97 -0.41 2.23 12.93
CA ILE A 97 -0.02 0.82 12.83
C ILE A 97 -0.35 0.00 14.10
N PRO A 98 -0.22 0.52 15.34
CA PRO A 98 -0.62 -0.21 16.54
C PRO A 98 -2.11 -0.58 16.58
N THR A 99 -2.98 0.17 15.91
CA THR A 99 -4.43 -0.12 15.84
C THR A 99 -4.77 -1.26 14.89
N MET A 100 -3.81 -1.71 14.08
CA MET A 100 -4.05 -2.75 13.09
C MET A 100 -4.09 -4.14 13.73
N ILE A 101 -5.11 -4.91 13.35
CA ILE A 101 -5.13 -6.35 13.63
C ILE A 101 -4.08 -7.03 12.75
N ARG A 102 -3.11 -7.69 13.40
CA ARG A 102 -1.98 -8.33 12.73
C ARG A 102 -2.41 -9.44 11.77
N GLU A 103 -3.42 -10.21 12.15
CA GLU A 103 -3.90 -11.34 11.34
C GLU A 103 -4.56 -10.86 10.05
N ASP A 104 -5.34 -9.79 10.09
CA ASP A 104 -5.91 -9.18 8.87
C ASP A 104 -4.81 -8.63 7.96
N MET A 105 -3.75 -8.03 8.53
CA MET A 105 -2.60 -7.59 7.72
C MET A 105 -1.93 -8.76 6.99
N LYS A 106 -1.77 -9.90 7.68
CA LYS A 106 -1.20 -11.10 7.08
C LYS A 106 -2.13 -11.67 6.02
N ALA A 107 -3.43 -11.72 6.29
CA ALA A 107 -4.45 -12.21 5.36
C ALA A 107 -4.46 -11.38 4.08
N PHE A 108 -4.45 -10.05 4.19
CA PHE A 108 -4.35 -9.16 3.03
C PHE A 108 -3.10 -9.44 2.19
N LYS A 109 -1.90 -9.52 2.81
CA LYS A 109 -0.66 -9.82 2.09
C LYS A 109 -0.68 -11.19 1.44
N ALA A 110 -1.21 -12.19 2.13
CA ALA A 110 -1.33 -13.56 1.61
C ALA A 110 -2.27 -13.61 0.39
N MET A 111 -3.39 -12.88 0.46
CA MET A 111 -4.34 -12.77 -0.64
C MET A 111 -3.69 -12.14 -1.88
N VAL A 112 -2.97 -11.02 -1.72
CA VAL A 112 -2.22 -10.40 -2.83
C VAL A 112 -1.22 -11.38 -3.43
N ARG A 113 -0.34 -11.96 -2.61
CA ARG A 113 0.71 -12.89 -3.08
C ARG A 113 0.13 -14.09 -3.82
N LYS A 114 -0.94 -14.70 -3.29
CA LYS A 114 -1.64 -15.83 -3.90
C LYS A 114 -2.17 -15.48 -5.28
N ASN A 115 -2.83 -14.33 -5.44
CA ASN A 115 -3.39 -13.91 -6.73
C ASN A 115 -2.30 -13.55 -7.76
N LEU A 116 -1.12 -13.13 -7.29
CA LEU A 116 0.02 -12.84 -8.15
C LEU A 116 0.85 -14.08 -8.48
N GLY A 117 0.62 -15.22 -7.82
CA GLY A 117 1.42 -16.43 -7.97
C GLY A 117 2.80 -16.32 -7.35
N MET A 118 2.95 -15.46 -6.34
CA MET A 118 4.14 -15.34 -5.51
C MET A 118 4.06 -16.43 -4.44
N ASN A 119 4.79 -17.53 -4.64
CA ASN A 119 4.92 -18.62 -3.66
C ASN A 119 6.14 -18.38 -2.77
#